data_AF-A0A1U7GB14-F1
#
_entry.id   AF-A0A1U7GB14-F1
#
_cell.length_a   1.000
_cell.length_b   1.000
_cell.length_c   1.000
_cell.angle_alpha   90.00
_cell.angle_beta   90.00
_cell.angle_gamma   90.00
#
_symmetry.space_group_name_H-M   'P 1'
#
loop_
_entity.id
_entity.type
_entity.pdbx_description
1 polymer ?
#
loop_
_entity_poly.entity_id
_entity_poly.type
_entity_poly.pdbx_seq_one_letter_code
_entity_poly.pdbx_strand_id
1 'polypeptide(L)'
;MRKSIGMTVLAFATCIPIGVATGTAARTKGAAAQAAQTERQAVGKAFIPSDLDAQAALRQQDMTWYRGTEIGPDPDADGLKLELHTRIGQIFALHDPPSSPARLAHFAWLDRPDVKINGWYGTIKAVVQDGDHMLVRVQILPHLASESGAITSTTASYLETYAVSDDGVQFLGGEAPKTGPNFLMTD
;
A
#
# COMPACT_ATOMS: atom_id res chain seq x y z
N MET A 1 0.72 -74.74 -29.98
CA MET A 1 1.63 -74.80 -28.83
C MET A 1 2.41 -73.49 -28.74
N ARG A 2 2.35 -72.83 -27.57
CA ARG A 2 3.36 -71.98 -26.90
C ARG A 2 4.20 -70.93 -27.68
N LYS A 3 4.04 -69.67 -27.22
CA LYS A 3 5.06 -68.63 -26.86
C LYS A 3 5.95 -68.09 -28.00
N SER A 4 5.86 -66.84 -28.45
CA SER A 4 6.14 -65.50 -27.85
C SER A 4 7.62 -65.08 -27.84
N ILE A 5 7.83 -63.78 -28.12
CA ILE A 5 8.99 -62.87 -27.89
C ILE A 5 10.15 -63.00 -28.91
N GLY A 6 10.77 -61.95 -29.48
CA GLY A 6 10.70 -60.48 -29.38
C GLY A 6 11.54 -59.87 -30.53
N MET A 7 11.12 -58.75 -31.14
CA MET A 7 11.53 -57.36 -30.88
C MET A 7 13.02 -57.06 -31.14
N THR A 8 13.30 -56.24 -32.16
CA THR A 8 14.06 -54.96 -32.08
C THR A 8 14.26 -54.42 -33.50
N VAL A 9 13.57 -53.34 -33.87
CA VAL A 9 13.94 -52.46 -34.98
C VAL A 9 14.33 -51.13 -34.37
N LEU A 10 15.59 -50.77 -34.57
CA LEU A 10 16.19 -49.50 -34.21
C LEU A 10 15.76 -48.46 -35.27
N ALA A 11 14.96 -47.47 -34.88
CA ALA A 11 14.67 -46.32 -35.73
C ALA A 11 14.98 -45.04 -34.94
N PHE A 12 16.07 -44.39 -35.34
CA PHE A 12 16.42 -43.03 -34.92
C PHE A 12 15.38 -42.06 -35.50
N ALA A 13 14.53 -41.51 -34.64
CA ALA A 13 13.70 -40.35 -34.96
C ALA A 13 14.20 -39.17 -34.12
N THR A 14 14.84 -38.23 -34.80
CA THR A 14 15.22 -36.92 -34.26
C THR A 14 13.95 -36.10 -33.99
N CYS A 15 13.52 -36.04 -32.72
CA CYS A 15 12.53 -35.08 -32.29
C CYS A 15 13.18 -33.71 -32.11
N ILE A 16 12.82 -32.80 -33.01
CA ILE A 16 12.98 -31.35 -32.84
C ILE A 16 12.05 -30.92 -31.70
N PRO A 17 12.52 -30.32 -30.59
CA PRO A 17 11.61 -29.64 -29.70
C PRO A 17 11.15 -28.34 -30.37
N ILE A 18 9.90 -28.36 -30.83
CA ILE A 18 9.09 -27.15 -31.03
C ILE A 18 9.00 -26.49 -29.65
N GLY A 19 9.76 -25.41 -29.46
CA GLY A 19 9.67 -24.57 -28.27
C GLY A 19 8.28 -23.96 -28.18
N VAL A 20 7.45 -24.53 -27.32
CA VAL A 20 6.16 -23.95 -26.92
C VAL A 20 6.47 -22.65 -26.16
N ALA A 21 6.12 -21.52 -26.78
CA ALA A 21 6.10 -20.22 -26.14
C ALA A 21 4.95 -20.15 -25.11
N THR A 22 5.17 -20.69 -23.92
CA THR A 22 4.28 -20.52 -22.76
C THR A 22 5.12 -20.16 -21.55
N GLY A 23 5.69 -18.95 -21.54
CA GLY A 23 6.55 -18.48 -20.44
C GLY A 23 6.09 -17.22 -19.72
N THR A 24 5.18 -16.42 -20.31
CA THR A 24 4.99 -15.05 -19.82
C THR A 24 3.73 -14.85 -18.97
N ALA A 25 2.71 -15.70 -19.11
CA ALA A 25 1.45 -15.55 -18.36
C ALA A 25 1.47 -16.20 -16.96
N ALA A 26 2.37 -17.16 -16.71
CA ALA A 26 2.45 -17.87 -15.43
C ALA A 26 3.29 -17.11 -14.38
N ARG A 27 4.28 -16.30 -14.80
CA ARG A 27 5.13 -15.53 -13.87
C ARG A 27 4.41 -14.36 -13.22
N THR A 28 3.51 -13.68 -13.94
CA THR A 28 2.72 -12.55 -13.39
C THR A 28 1.67 -13.01 -12.38
N LYS A 29 1.00 -14.15 -12.62
CA LYS A 29 0.08 -14.74 -11.62
C LYS A 29 0.80 -15.25 -10.37
N GLY A 30 1.99 -15.82 -10.51
CA GLY A 30 2.80 -16.29 -9.38
C GLY A 30 3.31 -15.14 -8.50
N ALA A 31 3.74 -14.02 -9.09
CA ALA A 31 4.20 -12.85 -8.34
C ALA A 31 3.05 -12.13 -7.61
N ALA A 32 1.88 -12.00 -8.25
CA ALA A 32 0.69 -11.42 -7.62
C ALA A 32 0.16 -12.32 -6.49
N ALA A 33 0.18 -13.65 -6.67
CA ALA A 33 -0.20 -14.60 -5.63
C ALA A 33 0.81 -14.61 -4.47
N GLN A 34 2.11 -14.52 -4.73
CA GLN A 34 3.12 -14.40 -3.67
C GLN A 34 3.06 -13.06 -2.94
N ALA A 35 2.78 -11.96 -3.62
CA ALA A 35 2.55 -10.67 -2.97
C ALA A 35 1.32 -10.72 -2.06
N ALA A 36 0.20 -11.25 -2.57
CA ALA A 36 -1.02 -11.44 -1.77
C ALA A 36 -0.84 -12.43 -0.60
N GLN A 37 0.02 -13.44 -0.76
CA GLN A 37 0.31 -14.43 0.29
C GLN A 37 1.29 -13.89 1.34
N THR A 38 2.21 -13.01 0.95
CA THR A 38 3.08 -12.26 1.88
C THR A 38 2.28 -11.23 2.66
N GLU A 39 1.34 -10.54 2.01
CA GLU A 39 0.39 -9.64 2.66
C GLU A 39 -0.50 -10.40 3.66
N ARG A 40 -1.08 -11.55 3.27
CA ARG A 40 -1.85 -12.42 4.18
C ARG A 40 -1.05 -12.94 5.37
N GLN A 41 0.24 -13.26 5.20
CA GLN A 41 1.09 -13.73 6.30
C GLN A 41 1.50 -12.60 7.26
N ALA A 42 1.46 -11.33 6.83
CA ALA A 42 1.68 -10.18 7.71
C ALA A 42 0.49 -9.90 8.65
N VAL A 43 -0.73 -10.33 8.28
CA VAL A 43 -1.97 -10.14 9.08
C VAL A 43 -1.97 -10.97 10.39
N GLY A 44 -1.04 -11.93 10.54
CA GLY A 44 -0.90 -12.75 11.75
C GLY A 44 -0.18 -12.06 12.93
N LYS A 45 0.27 -10.81 12.79
CA LYS A 45 0.92 -10.08 13.88
C LYS A 45 -0.05 -9.14 14.56
N ALA A 46 -0.47 -9.59 15.74
CA ALA A 46 -0.91 -8.84 16.91
C ALA A 46 -1.21 -7.35 16.68
N PHE A 47 -2.47 -6.97 16.91
CA PHE A 47 -2.91 -5.67 17.42
C PHE A 47 -1.71 -4.84 17.90
N ILE A 48 -1.16 -3.98 17.03
CA ILE A 48 -0.13 -3.04 17.44
C ILE A 48 -0.90 -2.00 18.25
N PRO A 49 -0.71 -1.89 19.58
CA PRO A 49 -1.23 -0.74 20.30
C PRO A 49 -0.59 0.47 19.63
N SER A 50 -1.42 1.38 19.14
CA SER A 50 -0.98 2.70 18.76
C SER A 50 -0.01 3.21 19.83
N ASP A 51 1.16 3.71 19.42
CA ASP A 51 1.98 4.50 20.32
C ASP A 51 1.22 5.81 20.58
N LEU A 52 0.25 5.72 21.49
CA LEU A 52 -0.69 6.76 21.84
C LEU A 52 0.05 7.99 22.37
N ASP A 53 1.25 7.81 22.92
CA ASP A 53 2.08 8.87 23.49
C ASP A 53 2.79 9.67 22.39
N ALA A 54 3.38 9.00 21.38
CA ALA A 54 3.92 9.70 20.21
C ALA A 54 2.82 10.47 19.44
N GLN A 55 1.60 9.93 19.43
CA GLN A 55 0.44 10.58 18.80
C GLN A 55 -0.13 11.71 19.63
N ALA A 56 -0.14 11.57 20.96
CA ALA A 56 -0.51 12.64 21.88
C ALA A 56 0.50 13.79 21.79
N ALA A 57 1.80 13.48 21.64
CA ALA A 57 2.84 14.48 21.44
C ALA A 57 2.66 15.26 20.13
N LEU A 58 2.33 14.59 19.02
CA LEU A 58 1.98 15.26 17.76
C LEU A 58 0.69 16.09 17.88
N ARG A 59 -0.34 15.56 18.55
CA ARG A 59 -1.58 16.31 18.83
C ARG A 59 -1.32 17.53 19.71
N GLN A 60 -0.41 17.44 20.68
CA GLN A 60 -0.03 18.53 21.56
C GLN A 60 0.85 19.59 20.89
N GLN A 61 1.51 19.28 19.77
CA GLN A 61 2.49 20.18 19.16
C GLN A 61 1.88 21.45 18.51
N ASP A 62 0.63 21.44 18.05
CA ASP A 62 -0.25 22.63 17.93
C ASP A 62 -1.64 22.16 17.47
N MET A 63 -2.55 21.88 18.42
CA MET A 63 -3.90 21.38 18.11
C MET A 63 -4.69 22.29 17.17
N THR A 64 -4.32 23.56 17.08
CA THR A 64 -5.04 24.55 16.29
C THR A 64 -4.97 24.26 14.80
N TRP A 65 -3.90 23.61 14.32
CA TRP A 65 -3.59 23.53 12.88
C TRP A 65 -3.55 22.09 12.32
N TYR A 66 -3.60 21.06 13.16
CA TYR A 66 -3.60 19.67 12.71
C TYR A 66 -4.92 19.29 12.04
N ARG A 67 -4.83 18.74 10.82
CA ARG A 67 -5.97 18.46 9.92
C ARG A 67 -6.42 16.99 9.92
N GLY A 68 -5.72 16.10 10.64
CA GLY A 68 -5.99 14.67 10.59
C GLY A 68 -5.45 14.00 9.32
N THR A 69 -5.96 12.79 9.05
CA THR A 69 -5.66 12.00 7.86
C THR A 69 -6.85 12.01 6.90
N GLU A 70 -6.71 12.68 5.76
CA GLU A 70 -7.71 12.70 4.69
C GLU A 70 -7.38 11.63 3.64
N ILE A 71 -8.30 10.70 3.37
CA ILE A 71 -8.12 9.67 2.34
C ILE A 71 -9.09 9.91 1.18
N GLY A 72 -8.54 10.17 -0.01
CA GLY A 72 -9.25 10.34 -1.26
C GLY A 72 -9.24 9.10 -2.16
N PRO A 73 -10.16 9.05 -3.13
CA PRO A 73 -10.18 8.00 -4.15
C PRO A 73 -8.96 8.08 -5.07
N ASP A 74 -8.57 6.94 -5.65
CA ASP A 74 -7.69 6.93 -6.82
C ASP A 74 -8.23 7.85 -7.95
N PRO A 75 -7.39 8.65 -8.62
CA PRO A 75 -7.83 9.52 -9.72
C PRO A 75 -8.51 8.80 -10.88
N ASP A 76 -8.16 7.52 -11.09
CA ASP A 76 -8.75 6.66 -12.11
C ASP A 76 -9.89 5.79 -11.54
N ALA A 77 -10.51 6.18 -10.42
CA ALA A 77 -11.71 5.53 -9.90
C ALA A 77 -12.96 6.14 -10.52
N ASP A 78 -13.80 5.29 -11.12
CA ASP A 78 -15.09 5.64 -11.68
C ASP A 78 -16.20 4.69 -11.20
N GLY A 79 -17.45 5.06 -11.45
CA GLY A 79 -18.64 4.26 -11.11
C GLY A 79 -18.62 3.69 -9.69
N LEU A 80 -18.82 2.37 -9.57
CA LEU A 80 -18.83 1.66 -8.29
C LEU A 80 -17.49 1.71 -7.54
N LYS A 81 -16.36 1.83 -8.26
CA LYS A 81 -15.03 1.95 -7.63
C LYS A 81 -14.91 3.29 -6.92
N LEU A 82 -15.39 4.37 -7.54
CA LEU A 82 -15.42 5.70 -6.93
C LEU A 82 -16.32 5.73 -5.68
N GLU A 83 -17.50 5.14 -5.76
CA GLU A 83 -18.43 5.03 -4.62
C GLU A 83 -17.79 4.28 -3.45
N LEU A 84 -17.17 3.13 -3.73
CA LEU A 84 -16.46 2.33 -2.72
C LEU A 84 -15.32 3.12 -2.07
N HIS A 85 -14.47 3.76 -2.88
CA HIS A 85 -13.36 4.57 -2.38
C HIS A 85 -13.84 5.76 -1.54
N THR A 86 -14.94 6.41 -1.95
CA THR A 86 -15.54 7.53 -1.21
C THR A 86 -16.02 7.06 0.16
N ARG A 87 -16.70 5.90 0.24
CA ARG A 87 -17.11 5.30 1.51
C ARG A 87 -15.93 4.98 2.41
N ILE A 88 -14.86 4.40 1.86
CA ILE A 88 -13.63 4.14 2.62
C ILE A 88 -13.04 5.44 3.18
N GLY A 89 -12.97 6.50 2.37
CA GLY A 89 -12.51 7.82 2.82
C GLY A 89 -13.33 8.38 3.98
N GLN A 90 -14.65 8.20 3.97
CA GLN A 90 -15.53 8.59 5.07
C GLN A 90 -15.25 7.79 6.36
N ILE A 91 -14.98 6.49 6.25
CA ILE A 91 -14.61 5.66 7.40
C ILE A 91 -13.26 6.15 7.98
N PHE A 92 -12.27 6.45 7.15
CA PHE A 92 -11.02 7.05 7.61
C PHE A 92 -11.24 8.40 8.32
N ALA A 93 -12.08 9.28 7.78
CA ALA A 93 -12.38 10.56 8.40
C ALA A 93 -13.07 10.42 9.77
N LEU A 94 -13.91 9.39 9.93
CA LEU A 94 -14.59 9.09 11.19
C LEU A 94 -13.64 8.58 12.27
N HIS A 95 -12.70 7.72 11.88
CA HIS A 95 -11.83 7.01 12.83
C HIS A 95 -10.43 7.64 13.00
N ASP A 96 -10.00 8.49 12.06
CA ASP A 96 -8.68 9.12 11.94
C ASP A 96 -7.55 8.22 12.48
N PRO A 97 -7.22 7.11 11.78
CA PRO A 97 -6.25 6.17 12.29
C PRO A 97 -4.93 6.87 12.50
N PRO A 98 -4.25 6.58 13.61
CA PRO A 98 -3.10 7.36 13.96
C PRO A 98 -1.92 7.14 13.03
N SER A 99 -1.01 8.09 13.03
CA SER A 99 0.23 8.00 12.26
C SER A 99 1.10 6.84 12.73
N SER A 100 1.50 5.98 11.80
CA SER A 100 2.42 4.89 12.08
C SER A 100 3.82 5.45 12.41
N PRO A 101 4.54 4.91 13.41
CA PRO A 101 5.91 5.35 13.71
C PRO A 101 6.85 5.27 12.49
N ALA A 102 6.64 4.28 11.62
CA ALA A 102 7.42 4.12 10.39
C ALA A 102 7.16 5.25 9.38
N ARG A 103 5.91 5.70 9.23
CA ARG A 103 5.56 6.89 8.42
C ARG A 103 6.25 8.14 8.97
N LEU A 104 6.19 8.35 10.29
CA LEU A 104 6.82 9.50 10.92
C LEU A 104 8.34 9.49 10.70
N ALA A 105 8.99 8.33 10.88
CA ALA A 105 10.42 8.18 10.62
C ALA A 105 10.77 8.44 9.13
N HIS A 106 9.94 7.99 8.19
CA HIS A 106 10.15 8.23 6.76
C HIS A 106 10.15 9.73 6.41
N PHE A 107 9.30 10.51 7.07
CA PHE A 107 9.15 11.95 6.83
C PHE A 107 9.92 12.83 7.81
N ALA A 108 10.74 12.27 8.71
CA ALA A 108 11.45 13.03 9.74
C ALA A 108 12.39 14.12 9.17
N TRP A 109 12.84 13.98 7.92
CA TRP A 109 13.67 14.98 7.23
C TRP A 109 12.93 16.30 6.90
N LEU A 110 11.59 16.31 6.99
CA LEU A 110 10.74 17.49 6.84
C LEU A 110 10.65 18.32 8.13
N ASP A 111 11.08 17.79 9.28
CA ASP A 111 11.09 18.56 10.52
C ASP A 111 12.14 19.66 10.46
N ARG A 112 11.69 20.87 10.14
CA ARG A 112 12.50 22.08 10.00
C ARG A 112 11.78 23.26 10.67
N PRO A 113 12.46 24.37 10.98
CA PRO A 113 11.82 25.51 11.63
C PRO A 113 10.66 26.11 10.84
N ASP A 114 10.76 26.12 9.50
CA ASP A 114 9.88 26.81 8.55
C ASP A 114 8.84 25.91 7.86
N VAL A 115 8.89 24.60 8.11
CA VAL A 115 7.97 23.61 7.55
C VAL A 115 7.47 22.71 8.67
N LYS A 116 6.15 22.60 8.78
CA LYS A 116 5.47 21.71 9.73
C LYS A 116 4.54 20.76 8.99
N ILE A 117 4.55 19.50 9.38
CA ILE A 117 3.52 18.55 8.96
C ILE A 117 2.28 18.85 9.81
N ASN A 118 1.20 19.26 9.17
CA ASN A 118 -0.05 19.60 9.84
C ASN A 118 -1.20 18.65 9.46
N GLY A 119 -0.90 17.46 8.93
CA GLY A 119 -1.88 16.45 8.58
C GLY A 119 -1.32 15.49 7.54
N TRP A 120 -2.20 14.65 7.01
CA TRP A 120 -1.86 13.65 5.99
C TRP A 120 -2.93 13.62 4.90
N TYR A 121 -2.48 13.56 3.66
CA TYR A 121 -3.32 13.25 2.51
C TYR A 121 -3.00 11.84 2.04
N GLY A 122 -4.02 11.03 1.74
CA GLY A 122 -3.84 9.71 1.21
C GLY A 122 -4.67 9.47 -0.04
N THR A 123 -4.14 8.65 -0.94
CA THR A 123 -4.84 8.19 -2.14
C THR A 123 -4.95 6.67 -2.09
N ILE A 124 -6.16 6.13 -2.19
CA ILE A 124 -6.38 4.69 -2.27
C ILE A 124 -5.75 4.16 -3.56
N LYS A 125 -4.91 3.13 -3.47
CA LYS A 125 -4.24 2.48 -4.60
C LYS A 125 -4.76 1.09 -4.90
N ALA A 126 -5.22 0.37 -3.87
CA ALA A 126 -5.84 -0.93 -4.04
C ALA A 126 -6.84 -1.21 -2.93
N VAL A 127 -7.89 -1.94 -3.25
CA VAL A 127 -8.88 -2.47 -2.31
C VAL A 127 -9.10 -3.94 -2.64
N VAL A 128 -8.96 -4.82 -1.65
CA VAL A 128 -9.18 -6.26 -1.79
C VAL A 128 -10.08 -6.73 -0.66
N GLN A 129 -11.15 -7.45 -0.98
CA GLN A 129 -12.00 -8.07 0.04
C GLN A 129 -11.26 -9.24 0.70
N ASP A 130 -11.21 -9.27 2.04
CA ASP A 130 -10.66 -10.38 2.82
C ASP A 130 -11.60 -10.72 3.99
N GLY A 131 -12.46 -11.72 3.79
CA GLY A 131 -13.48 -12.08 4.77
C GLY A 131 -14.48 -10.94 5.01
N ASP A 132 -14.57 -10.48 6.26
CA ASP A 132 -15.48 -9.44 6.76
C ASP A 132 -14.94 -8.01 6.64
N HIS A 133 -13.69 -7.86 6.19
CA HIS A 133 -13.04 -6.55 6.03
C HIS A 133 -12.42 -6.39 4.65
N MET A 134 -12.01 -5.17 4.36
CA MET A 134 -11.28 -4.81 3.15
C MET A 134 -9.82 -4.53 3.50
N LEU A 135 -8.89 -5.10 2.74
CA LEU A 135 -7.50 -4.68 2.74
C LEU A 135 -7.36 -3.48 1.80
N VAL A 136 -7.09 -2.32 2.36
CA VAL A 136 -6.98 -1.05 1.65
C VAL A 136 -5.53 -0.60 1.66
N ARG A 137 -4.94 -0.49 0.48
CA ARG A 137 -3.60 0.05 0.29
C ARG A 137 -3.69 1.52 -0.07
N VAL A 138 -3.02 2.37 0.68
CA VAL A 138 -3.09 3.83 0.59
C VAL A 138 -1.69 4.41 0.39
N GLN A 139 -1.56 5.33 -0.55
CA GLN A 139 -0.37 6.17 -0.70
C GLN A 139 -0.56 7.45 0.11
N ILE A 140 0.26 7.65 1.14
CA ILE A 140 0.20 8.78 2.06
C ILE A 140 1.27 9.82 1.72
N LEU A 141 0.88 11.08 1.78
CA LEU A 141 1.71 12.27 1.66
C LEU A 141 1.43 13.20 2.86
N PRO A 142 2.41 13.97 3.33
CA PRO A 142 2.18 14.93 4.40
C PRO A 142 1.44 16.16 3.87
N HIS A 143 0.49 16.68 4.64
CA HIS A 143 0.08 18.07 4.51
C HIS A 143 1.15 18.95 5.17
N LEU A 144 1.67 19.91 4.41
CA LEU A 144 2.70 20.82 4.86
C LEU A 144 2.09 22.21 5.09
N ALA A 145 2.40 22.79 6.24
CA ALA A 145 2.25 24.20 6.52
C ALA A 145 3.63 24.86 6.53
N SER A 146 3.74 26.03 5.91
CA SER A 146 4.93 26.86 5.94
C SER A 146 4.55 28.29 6.28
N GLU A 147 5.26 28.90 7.24
CA GLU A 147 5.02 30.29 7.65
C GLU A 147 5.38 31.30 6.55
N SER A 148 6.34 30.94 5.68
CA SER A 148 6.79 31.78 4.56
C SER A 148 6.11 31.44 3.23
N GLY A 149 5.27 30.39 3.19
CA GLY A 149 4.63 29.89 1.97
C GLY A 149 5.58 29.14 1.02
N ALA A 150 6.85 28.93 1.38
CA ALA A 150 7.90 28.47 0.47
C ALA A 150 7.84 26.96 0.14
N ILE A 151 7.27 26.12 1.01
CA ILE A 151 7.09 24.69 0.75
C ILE A 151 5.66 24.30 1.10
N THR A 152 4.87 24.02 0.07
CA THR A 152 3.46 23.62 0.21
C THR A 152 3.19 22.18 -0.17
N SER A 153 4.17 21.48 -0.76
CA SER A 153 4.01 20.08 -1.19
C SER A 153 5.34 19.32 -1.29
N THR A 154 5.25 17.99 -1.24
CA THR A 154 6.34 17.06 -1.58
C THR A 154 5.77 15.93 -2.42
N THR A 155 6.61 15.30 -3.25
CA THR A 155 6.22 14.07 -3.96
C THR A 155 6.66 12.81 -3.23
N ALA A 156 7.44 12.95 -2.14
CA ALA A 156 7.75 11.84 -1.26
C ALA A 156 6.45 11.30 -0.66
N SER A 157 6.28 9.99 -0.72
CA SER A 157 5.07 9.32 -0.24
C SER A 157 5.44 8.08 0.55
N TYR A 158 4.51 7.58 1.34
CA TYR A 158 4.65 6.35 2.10
C TYR A 158 3.45 5.45 1.80
N LEU A 159 3.68 4.16 1.52
CA LEU A 159 2.59 3.22 1.27
C LEU A 159 2.19 2.55 2.58
N GLU A 160 0.89 2.51 2.86
CA GLU A 160 0.34 1.86 4.05
C GLU A 160 -0.79 0.92 3.65
N THR A 161 -0.94 -0.16 4.41
CA THR A 161 -2.02 -1.14 4.25
C THR A 161 -2.85 -1.17 5.51
N TYR A 162 -4.16 -1.12 5.33
CA TYR A 162 -5.16 -1.08 6.39
C TYR A 162 -6.17 -2.20 6.23
N ALA A 163 -6.66 -2.76 7.34
CA ALA A 163 -7.95 -3.44 7.37
C ALA A 163 -9.04 -2.41 7.64
N VAL A 164 -10.08 -2.39 6.81
CA VAL A 164 -11.20 -1.44 6.90
C VAL A 164 -12.51 -2.24 6.95
N SER A 165 -13.31 -1.98 7.97
CA SER A 165 -14.69 -2.43 8.10
C SER A 165 -15.59 -1.24 8.44
N ASP A 166 -16.89 -1.48 8.57
CA ASP A 166 -17.84 -0.45 9.01
C ASP A 166 -17.60 -0.02 10.47
N ASP A 167 -16.92 -0.85 11.26
CA ASP A 167 -16.64 -0.60 12.68
C ASP A 167 -15.32 0.15 12.91
N GLY A 168 -14.45 0.22 11.90
CA GLY A 168 -13.20 0.97 12.03
C GLY A 168 -12.10 0.68 11.01
N VAL A 169 -10.95 1.26 11.32
CA VAL A 169 -9.72 1.18 10.51
C VAL A 169 -8.57 0.69 11.38
N GLN A 170 -7.87 -0.34 10.90
CA GLN A 170 -6.69 -0.88 11.57
C GLN A 170 -5.48 -0.83 10.64
N PHE A 171 -4.39 -0.22 11.10
CA PHE A 171 -3.11 -0.24 10.40
C PHE A 171 -2.46 -1.63 10.47
N LEU A 172 -2.04 -2.18 9.32
CA LEU A 172 -1.41 -3.50 9.22
C LEU A 172 0.09 -3.43 8.90
N GLY A 173 0.53 -2.38 8.21
CA GLY A 173 1.93 -2.22 7.83
C GLY A 173 2.12 -1.16 6.75
N GLY A 174 3.38 -0.85 6.44
CA GLY A 174 3.70 0.11 5.38
C GLY A 174 5.15 0.03 4.95
N GLU A 175 5.45 0.69 3.84
CA GLU A 175 6.78 0.73 3.25
C GLU A 175 7.03 2.03 2.49
N ALA A 176 8.30 2.45 2.44
CA ALA A 176 8.72 3.53 1.56
C ALA A 176 8.68 3.04 0.10
N PRO A 177 8.21 3.85 -0.85
CA PRO A 177 8.29 3.54 -2.28
C PRO A 177 9.74 3.29 -2.70
N LYS A 178 9.94 2.36 -3.64
CA LYS A 178 11.28 2.02 -4.15
C LYS A 178 11.93 3.12 -4.99
N THR A 179 11.19 4.15 -5.37
CA THR A 179 11.67 5.36 -6.06
C THR A 179 11.97 6.45 -5.03
N GLY A 180 13.20 6.96 -5.01
CA GLY A 180 13.66 7.98 -4.06
C GLY A 180 12.88 9.29 -4.11
N PRO A 181 13.02 10.17 -3.10
CA PRO A 181 12.25 11.40 -3.00
C PRO A 181 12.61 12.37 -4.13
N ASN A 182 11.60 12.87 -4.85
CA ASN A 182 11.73 13.99 -5.77
C ASN A 182 11.15 15.25 -5.11
N PHE A 183 11.89 16.34 -5.14
CA PHE A 183 11.44 17.63 -4.62
C PHE A 183 10.87 18.45 -5.78
N LEU A 184 9.69 19.03 -5.59
CA LEU A 184 9.21 20.14 -6.41
C LEU A 184 9.41 21.41 -5.58
N MET A 185 10.44 22.18 -5.89
CA MET A 185 10.55 23.56 -5.41
C MET A 185 9.70 24.43 -6.34
N THR A 186 8.78 25.19 -5.78
CA THR A 186 8.13 26.30 -6.48
C THR A 186 8.91 27.56 -6.17
N ASP A 187 9.48 28.19 -7.21
CA ASP A 187 10.15 29.50 -7.14
C ASP A 187 9.18 30.65 -6.80
#